data_AF-A0A257LFD7-F1
#
_entry.id   AF-A0A257LFD7-F1
#
_cell.length_a   1.000
_cell.length_b   1.000
_cell.length_c   1.000
_cell.angle_alpha   90.00
_cell.angle_beta   90.00
_cell.angle_gamma   90.00
#
_symmetry.space_group_name_H-M   'P 1'
#
loop_
_entity.id
_entity.type
_entity.pdbx_description
1 polymer ?
#
loop_
_entity_poly.entity_id
_entity_poly.type
_entity_poly.pdbx_seq_one_letter_code
_entity_poly.pdbx_strand_id
1 'polypeptide(L)'
;MVSSSSFDWKEIVDKLIEVETIPVTRLEAEKTKNTEKSTALASIKTNLSSTTWKTSSASGTPVGSYAIAVSRLATKARQLGVADVGAKLATTSNVSGLTLANLNIANAVTAGTFTINGAQVTVSTTQSLQDVFDAISTAT
;
A
#
# COMPACT_ATOMS: atom_id res chain seq x y z
N MET A 1 -16.08 -87.88 -23.54
CA MET A 1 -15.23 -86.88 -22.86
C MET A 1 -15.49 -85.55 -23.53
N VAL A 2 -16.20 -84.63 -22.88
CA VAL A 2 -16.34 -83.24 -23.33
C VAL A 2 -15.53 -82.43 -22.33
N SER A 3 -14.33 -81.98 -22.71
CA SER A 3 -13.60 -80.98 -21.94
C SER A 3 -14.34 -79.66 -22.14
N SER A 4 -15.17 -79.28 -21.17
CA SER A 4 -15.75 -77.95 -21.11
C SER A 4 -14.61 -76.94 -21.17
N SER A 5 -14.57 -76.13 -22.22
CA SER A 5 -13.76 -74.91 -22.27
C SER A 5 -14.09 -74.12 -21.02
N SER A 6 -13.22 -74.24 -20.01
CA SER A 6 -13.42 -73.61 -18.71
C SER A 6 -13.44 -72.11 -18.97
N PHE A 7 -14.59 -71.49 -18.75
CA PHE A 7 -14.78 -70.06 -18.89
C PHE A 7 -13.79 -69.34 -17.98
N ASP A 8 -12.84 -68.62 -18.56
CA ASP A 8 -11.79 -67.92 -17.83
C ASP A 8 -12.32 -66.59 -17.27
N TRP A 9 -13.04 -66.70 -16.15
CA TRP A 9 -13.58 -65.56 -15.43
C TRP A 9 -12.49 -64.62 -14.91
N LYS A 10 -11.27 -65.12 -14.72
CA LYS A 10 -10.15 -64.30 -14.26
C LYS A 10 -9.74 -63.32 -15.36
N GLU A 11 -9.65 -63.75 -16.62
CA GLU A 11 -9.37 -62.84 -17.75
C GLU A 11 -10.44 -61.74 -17.88
N ILE A 12 -11.71 -62.09 -17.70
CA ILE A 12 -12.82 -61.13 -17.77
C ILE A 12 -12.76 -60.13 -16.61
N VAL A 13 -12.49 -60.60 -15.40
CA VAL A 13 -12.32 -59.74 -14.21
C VAL A 13 -11.10 -58.83 -14.37
N ASP A 14 -9.99 -59.33 -14.93
CA ASP A 14 -8.79 -58.54 -15.19
C ASP A 14 -9.04 -57.46 -16.27
N LYS A 15 -9.80 -57.77 -17.33
CA LYS A 15 -10.22 -56.75 -18.33
C LYS A 15 -11.17 -55.71 -17.75
N LEU A 16 -12.07 -56.12 -16.86
CA LEU A 16 -13.01 -55.21 -16.21
C LEU A 16 -12.27 -54.25 -15.25
N ILE A 17 -11.32 -54.76 -14.46
CA ILE A 17 -10.52 -53.93 -13.55
C ILE A 17 -9.62 -52.95 -14.31
N GLU A 18 -9.10 -53.35 -15.47
CA GLU A 18 -8.35 -52.46 -16.36
C GLU A 18 -9.23 -51.32 -16.87
N VAL A 19 -10.43 -51.62 -17.37
CA VAL A 19 -11.39 -50.60 -17.86
C VAL A 19 -11.84 -49.66 -16.74
N GLU A 20 -12.09 -50.18 -15.54
CA GLU A 20 -12.60 -49.39 -14.41
C GLU A 20 -11.57 -48.47 -13.76
N THR A 21 -10.26 -48.70 -13.96
CA THR A 21 -9.19 -47.86 -13.40
C THR A 21 -8.77 -46.70 -14.31
N ILE A 22 -9.13 -46.73 -15.61
CA ILE A 22 -8.87 -45.64 -16.58
C ILE A 22 -9.49 -44.29 -16.13
N PRO A 23 -10.75 -44.23 -15.65
CA PRO A 23 -11.33 -42.97 -15.19
C PRO A 23 -10.61 -42.40 -13.98
N VAL A 24 -10.17 -43.25 -13.05
CA VAL A 24 -9.46 -42.84 -11.82
C VAL A 24 -8.09 -42.27 -12.19
N THR A 25 -7.31 -42.96 -13.02
CA THR A 25 -5.99 -42.48 -13.46
C THR A 25 -6.10 -41.17 -14.24
N ARG A 26 -7.12 -41.00 -15.08
CA ARG A 26 -7.41 -39.72 -15.77
C ARG A 26 -7.73 -38.60 -14.78
N LEU A 27 -8.51 -38.88 -13.74
CA LEU A 27 -8.85 -37.89 -12.71
C LEU A 27 -7.61 -37.47 -11.89
N GLU A 28 -6.73 -38.41 -11.54
CA GLU A 28 -5.48 -38.09 -10.83
C GLU A 28 -4.50 -37.28 -11.70
N ALA A 29 -4.44 -37.58 -13.01
CA ALA A 29 -3.69 -36.77 -13.97
C ALA A 29 -4.26 -35.34 -14.07
N GLU A 30 -5.58 -35.19 -14.11
CA GLU A 30 -6.23 -33.88 -14.17
C GLU A 30 -6.03 -33.08 -12.87
N LYS A 31 -6.07 -33.73 -11.70
CA LYS A 31 -5.74 -33.10 -10.40
C LYS A 31 -4.31 -32.58 -10.37
N THR A 32 -3.36 -33.38 -10.88
CA THR A 32 -1.95 -33.00 -10.97
C THR A 32 -1.79 -31.74 -11.82
N LYS A 33 -2.37 -31.76 -13.02
CA LYS A 33 -2.37 -30.61 -13.94
C LYS A 33 -3.04 -29.37 -13.35
N ASN A 34 -4.12 -29.53 -12.61
CA ASN A 34 -4.79 -28.40 -11.94
C ASN A 34 -3.96 -27.83 -10.78
N THR A 35 -3.20 -28.68 -10.08
CA THR A 35 -2.28 -28.24 -9.02
C THR A 35 -1.12 -27.43 -9.59
N GLU A 36 -0.55 -27.87 -10.72
CA GLU A 36 0.47 -27.13 -11.47
C GLU A 36 -0.04 -25.74 -11.90
N LYS A 37 -1.25 -25.69 -12.50
CA LYS A 37 -1.90 -24.42 -12.89
C LYS A 37 -2.10 -23.51 -11.69
N SER A 38 -2.59 -24.04 -10.57
CA SER A 38 -2.81 -23.26 -9.34
C SER A 38 -1.49 -22.66 -8.82
N THR A 39 -0.41 -23.44 -8.84
CA THR A 39 0.92 -23.00 -8.41
C THR A 39 1.50 -21.90 -9.32
N ALA A 40 1.33 -22.04 -10.64
CA ALA A 40 1.73 -21.02 -11.61
C ALA A 40 0.96 -19.71 -11.41
N LEU A 41 -0.36 -19.78 -11.21
CA LEU A 41 -1.20 -18.62 -10.93
C LEU A 41 -0.80 -17.95 -9.60
N ALA A 42 -0.53 -18.72 -8.56
CA ALA A 42 -0.07 -18.20 -7.27
C ALA A 42 1.27 -17.46 -7.41
N SER A 43 2.19 -18.01 -8.20
CA SER A 43 3.49 -17.40 -8.48
C SER A 43 3.34 -16.07 -9.22
N ILE A 44 2.49 -16.04 -10.26
CA ILE A 44 2.18 -14.80 -11.01
C ILE A 44 1.55 -13.75 -10.09
N LYS A 45 0.60 -14.16 -9.23
CA LYS A 45 -0.06 -13.26 -8.27
C LYS A 45 0.94 -12.67 -7.28
N THR A 46 1.86 -13.47 -6.74
CA THR A 46 2.91 -13.01 -5.83
C THR A 46 3.84 -12.02 -6.53
N ASN A 47 4.27 -12.31 -7.76
CA ASN A 47 5.12 -11.41 -8.54
C ASN A 47 4.42 -10.06 -8.80
N LEU A 48 3.13 -10.08 -9.16
CA LEU A 48 2.35 -8.86 -9.39
C LEU A 48 2.09 -8.08 -8.09
N SER A 49 1.96 -8.76 -6.96
CA SER A 49 1.70 -8.14 -5.65
C SER A 49 2.95 -7.60 -4.96
N SER A 50 4.15 -7.88 -5.49
CA SER A 50 5.43 -7.60 -4.83
C SER A 50 5.81 -6.12 -4.75
N THR A 51 5.00 -5.20 -5.29
CA THR A 51 5.28 -3.76 -5.26
C THR A 51 4.05 -2.94 -4.83
N THR A 52 4.20 -2.12 -3.80
CA THR A 52 3.17 -1.18 -3.31
C THR A 52 3.11 0.14 -4.09
N TRP A 53 3.97 0.31 -5.09
CA TRP A 53 4.15 1.53 -5.88
C TRP A 53 3.68 1.27 -7.31
N LYS A 54 3.02 2.28 -7.89
CA LYS A 54 2.44 2.21 -9.23
C LYS A 54 3.26 3.06 -10.19
N THR A 55 3.32 2.64 -11.44
CA THR A 55 3.93 3.40 -12.52
C THR A 55 2.84 3.95 -13.46
N SER A 56 3.12 5.09 -14.06
CA SER A 56 2.31 5.69 -15.12
C SER A 56 3.25 6.41 -16.08
N SER A 57 2.91 6.43 -17.37
CA SER A 57 3.68 7.09 -18.42
C SER A 57 2.79 8.06 -19.19
N ALA A 58 3.37 9.21 -19.56
CA ALA A 58 2.72 10.16 -20.45
C ALA A 58 2.97 9.78 -21.93
N SER A 59 2.16 10.32 -22.84
CA SER A 59 2.38 10.17 -24.28
C SER A 59 3.77 10.67 -24.67
N GLY A 60 4.49 9.89 -25.50
CA GLY A 60 5.85 10.21 -25.91
C GLY A 60 6.94 9.72 -24.95
N THR A 61 6.60 9.00 -23.87
CA THR A 61 7.59 8.33 -23.03
C THR A 61 8.39 7.31 -23.86
N PRO A 62 9.74 7.34 -23.86
CA PRO A 62 10.55 6.38 -24.60
C PRO A 62 10.31 4.93 -24.17
N VAL A 63 10.24 4.04 -25.15
CA VAL A 63 10.07 2.59 -24.91
C VAL A 63 11.39 2.03 -24.38
N GLY A 64 11.32 1.28 -23.28
CA GLY A 64 12.49 0.64 -22.68
C GLY A 64 12.15 -0.06 -21.37
N SER A 65 13.14 -0.77 -20.83
CA SER A 65 13.06 -1.40 -19.51
C SER A 65 13.64 -0.48 -18.45
N TYR A 66 12.89 -0.26 -17.37
CA TYR A 66 13.28 0.63 -16.28
C TYR A 66 13.43 -0.17 -14.99
N ALA A 67 14.65 -0.26 -14.47
CA ALA A 67 14.92 -0.83 -13.15
C ALA A 67 14.88 0.29 -12.11
N ILE A 68 13.99 0.19 -11.13
CA ILE A 68 13.85 1.19 -10.07
C ILE A 68 13.98 0.52 -8.70
N ALA A 69 14.86 1.07 -7.86
CA ALA A 69 15.09 0.63 -6.49
C ALA A 69 14.62 1.72 -5.52
N VAL A 70 13.59 1.41 -4.72
CA VAL A 70 13.06 2.33 -3.69
C VAL A 70 13.81 2.09 -2.39
N SER A 71 14.70 3.00 -2.01
CA SER A 71 15.53 2.87 -0.80
C SER A 71 14.85 3.38 0.47
N ARG A 72 13.97 4.40 0.35
CA ARG A 72 13.19 5.00 1.45
C ARG A 72 11.89 5.59 0.92
N LEU A 73 10.86 5.59 1.77
CA LEU A 73 9.62 6.33 1.51
C LEU A 73 9.79 7.78 1.97
N ALA A 74 9.17 8.71 1.23
CA ALA A 74 9.06 10.09 1.67
C ALA A 74 8.26 10.15 2.98
N THR A 75 8.72 10.97 3.92
CA THR A 75 8.04 11.22 5.21
C THR A 75 7.63 12.68 5.31
N LYS A 76 6.62 12.95 6.14
CA LYS A 76 6.21 14.33 6.45
C LYS A 76 6.97 14.82 7.67
N ALA A 77 7.47 16.06 7.62
CA ALA A 77 7.95 16.73 8.82
C ALA A 77 6.76 17.06 9.73
N ARG A 78 6.94 16.88 11.05
CA ARG A 78 5.96 17.26 12.06
C ARG A 78 6.68 17.97 13.21
N GLN A 79 6.33 19.22 13.44
CA GLN A 79 6.77 19.96 14.60
C GLN A 79 5.63 19.98 15.62
N LEU A 80 5.91 19.55 16.84
CA LEU A 80 4.99 19.62 17.97
C LEU A 80 5.49 20.70 18.92
N GLY A 81 4.56 21.49 19.47
CA GLY A 81 4.87 22.36 20.59
C GLY A 81 5.24 21.56 21.85
N VAL A 82 5.84 22.23 22.82
CA VAL A 82 5.98 21.69 24.18
C VAL A 82 4.60 21.64 24.86
N ALA A 83 4.41 20.70 25.78
CA ALA A 83 3.10 20.34 26.32
C ALA A 83 2.40 21.48 27.09
N ASP A 84 3.14 22.51 27.53
CA ASP A 84 2.64 23.49 28.47
C ASP A 84 2.79 24.93 27.93
N VAL A 85 1.68 25.52 27.50
CA VAL A 85 1.57 26.98 27.27
C VAL A 85 1.18 27.76 28.54
N GLY A 86 1.12 27.09 29.70
CA GLY A 86 0.84 27.71 31.02
C GLY A 86 -0.61 28.19 31.22
N ALA A 87 -1.34 28.48 30.14
CA ALA A 87 -2.74 28.87 30.13
C ALA A 87 -3.37 28.64 28.74
N LYS A 88 -4.71 28.71 28.65
CA LYS A 88 -5.42 28.65 27.37
C LYS A 88 -5.03 29.84 26.49
N LEU A 89 -4.68 29.61 25.23
CA LEU A 89 -4.28 30.67 24.28
C LEU A 89 -5.45 31.62 23.94
N ALA A 90 -6.66 31.09 23.79
CA ALA A 90 -7.86 31.87 23.47
C ALA A 90 -9.09 31.33 24.21
N THR A 91 -10.00 32.19 24.63
CA THR A 91 -11.24 31.79 25.33
C THR A 91 -12.20 31.02 24.40
N THR A 92 -12.20 31.34 23.12
CA THR A 92 -13.00 30.66 22.07
C THR A 92 -12.07 30.04 21.02
N SER A 93 -12.64 29.31 20.06
CA SER A 93 -11.88 28.78 18.90
C SER A 93 -11.50 29.86 17.89
N ASN A 94 -12.07 31.08 17.99
CA ASN A 94 -11.72 32.18 17.10
C ASN A 94 -10.45 32.88 17.62
N VAL A 95 -9.39 32.85 16.81
CA VAL A 95 -8.09 33.47 17.11
C VAL A 95 -7.74 34.63 16.15
N SER A 96 -8.69 35.09 15.33
CA SER A 96 -8.47 36.18 14.37
C SER A 96 -8.14 37.53 15.03
N GLY A 97 -8.55 37.72 16.29
CA GLY A 97 -8.21 38.90 17.08
C GLY A 97 -6.98 38.71 18.00
N LEU A 98 -6.41 37.51 18.06
CA LEU A 98 -5.28 37.19 18.94
C LEU A 98 -3.97 37.40 18.19
N THR A 99 -3.32 38.53 18.41
CA THR A 99 -2.01 38.82 17.81
C THR A 99 -0.90 38.01 18.48
N LEU A 100 0.16 37.74 17.72
CA LEU A 100 1.37 37.07 18.22
C LEU A 100 2.01 37.82 19.39
N ALA A 101 1.98 39.16 19.37
CA ALA A 101 2.46 40.00 20.47
C ALA A 101 1.64 39.83 21.76
N ASN A 102 0.37 39.43 21.66
CA ASN A 102 -0.56 39.33 22.78
C ASN A 102 -0.82 37.87 23.20
N LEU A 103 -0.01 36.92 22.72
CA LEU A 103 -0.12 35.52 23.14
C LEU A 103 0.18 35.36 24.63
N ASN A 104 -0.65 34.58 25.31
CA ASN A 104 -0.46 34.23 26.71
C ASN A 104 0.54 33.07 26.84
N ILE A 105 1.81 33.32 26.51
CA ILE A 105 2.90 32.34 26.57
C ILE A 105 4.11 32.93 27.32
N ALA A 106 4.92 32.05 27.94
CA ALA A 106 6.03 32.47 28.80
C ALA A 106 7.15 33.22 28.05
N ASN A 107 7.38 32.87 26.78
CA ASN A 107 8.39 33.50 25.94
C ASN A 107 7.71 34.19 24.77
N ALA A 108 7.88 35.50 24.66
CA ALA A 108 7.32 36.28 23.56
C ALA A 108 7.85 35.79 22.20
N VAL A 109 6.98 35.81 21.19
CA VAL A 109 7.36 35.47 19.82
C VAL A 109 8.22 36.59 19.24
N THR A 110 9.34 36.22 18.61
CA THR A 110 10.15 37.14 17.82
C THR A 110 9.75 37.06 16.36
N ALA A 111 9.69 38.20 15.68
CA ALA A 111 9.50 38.24 14.23
C ALA A 111 10.63 37.49 13.51
N GLY A 112 10.32 36.87 12.38
CA GLY A 112 11.29 36.07 11.65
C GLY A 112 10.66 35.33 10.49
N THR A 113 11.43 34.45 9.88
CA THR A 113 10.99 33.66 8.73
C THR A 113 11.28 32.18 8.96
N PHE A 114 10.39 31.34 8.48
CA PHE A 114 10.63 29.91 8.33
C PHE A 114 10.17 29.45 6.94
N THR A 115 10.52 28.23 6.55
CA THR A 115 10.21 27.72 5.20
C THR A 115 9.39 26.44 5.27
N ILE A 116 8.30 26.37 4.48
CA ILE A 116 7.49 25.17 4.26
C ILE A 116 7.52 24.87 2.75
N ASN A 117 7.83 23.64 2.36
CA ASN A 117 7.88 23.23 0.94
C ASN A 117 8.73 24.16 0.03
N GLY A 118 9.75 24.82 0.59
CA GLY A 118 10.57 25.81 -0.12
C GLY A 118 9.97 27.23 -0.21
N ALA A 119 8.71 27.41 0.19
CA ALA A 119 8.08 28.73 0.33
C ALA A 119 8.43 29.37 1.68
N GLN A 120 8.86 30.63 1.67
CA GLN A 120 9.16 31.39 2.87
C GLN A 120 7.87 31.95 3.48
N VAL A 121 7.66 31.66 4.76
CA VAL A 121 6.62 32.26 5.59
C VAL A 121 7.27 33.28 6.50
N THR A 122 6.86 34.54 6.36
CA THR A 122 7.31 35.65 7.21
C THR A 122 6.30 35.89 8.32
N VAL A 123 6.80 35.95 9.55
CA VAL A 123 6.01 36.19 10.76
C VAL A 123 6.37 37.55 11.34
N SER A 124 5.35 38.40 11.51
CA SER A 124 5.43 39.65 12.25
C SER A 124 4.68 39.53 13.58
N THR A 125 5.13 40.21 14.64
CA THR A 125 4.44 40.20 15.94
C THR A 125 3.06 40.86 15.91
N THR A 126 2.78 41.66 14.87
CA THR A 126 1.48 42.33 14.66
C THR A 126 0.42 41.44 14.02
N GLN A 127 0.81 40.31 13.43
CA GLN A 127 -0.12 39.37 12.81
C GLN A 127 -0.92 38.60 13.85
N SER A 128 -2.16 38.26 13.50
CA SER A 128 -2.96 37.34 14.29
C SER A 128 -2.45 35.91 14.15
N LEU A 129 -2.77 35.07 15.13
CA LEU A 129 -2.52 33.64 15.05
C LEU A 129 -3.26 33.00 13.85
N GLN A 130 -4.42 33.56 13.48
CA GLN A 130 -5.15 33.13 12.28
C GLN A 130 -4.36 33.44 11.00
N ASP A 131 -3.79 34.65 10.88
CA ASP A 131 -2.99 35.04 9.70
C ASP A 131 -1.80 34.09 9.49
N VAL A 132 -1.16 33.65 10.59
CA VAL A 132 -0.06 32.68 10.53
C VAL A 132 -0.56 31.32 10.05
N PHE A 133 -1.71 30.85 10.53
CA PHE A 133 -2.30 29.58 10.08
C PHE A 133 -2.64 29.62 8.59
N ASP A 134 -3.18 30.73 8.11
CA ASP A 134 -3.51 30.92 6.70
C ASP A 134 -2.24 30.99 5.83
N ALA A 135 -1.19 31.65 6.32
CA ALA A 135 0.11 31.69 5.64
C ALA A 135 0.76 30.30 5.56
N ILE A 136 0.68 29.50 6.63
CA ILE A 136 1.13 28.10 6.63
C ILE A 136 0.33 27.27 5.63
N SER A 137 -1.00 27.40 5.64
CA SER A 137 -1.88 26.66 4.73
C SER A 137 -1.64 27.00 3.27
N THR A 138 -1.27 28.26 2.97
CA THR A 138 -0.95 28.71 1.60
C THR A 138 0.40 28.17 1.13
N ALA A 139 1.35 27.97 2.05
CA ALA A 139 2.69 27.49 1.75
C ALA A 139 2.80 25.95 1.63
N THR A 140 1.72 25.21 1.91
CA THR A 140 1.71 23.73 1.96
C THR A 140 1.00 23.14 0.75
#